data_AF-A0A965LGU6-F1
#
_entry.id   AF-A0A965LGU6-F1
#
_cell.length_a   1.000
_cell.length_b   1.000
_cell.length_c   1.000
_cell.angle_alpha   90.00
_cell.angle_beta   90.00
_cell.angle_gamma   90.00
#
_symmetry.space_group_name_H-M   'P 1'
#
loop_
_entity.id
_entity.type
_entity.pdbx_description
1 polymer ?
#
loop_
_entity_poly.entity_id
_entity_poly.type
_entity_poly.pdbx_seq_one_letter_code
_entity_poly.pdbx_strand_id
1 'polypeptide(L)'
;MKKLNTILCLLMGLGSFSCLLASSVQEQIEKETAKRDQSLKPLREAYEKSQRLVADGKSMEACGLLIKTFDGVPESLRSTPLATEVQKTLGTLEASLAGTASEQNHWPEARRRAIASLQYDPQNEKALSLLQKCDEVLRRGTIANEAVNPALTTKFFDRLNAVNTGLKEAQALRETGQLQKAEQRYEDVLEVDPFNQVATEGIKKIYEERALVAEKARDLSNLERKREVREAWNNIYPQSSASTGGVEISGAMTASPAYALEKRMQKTVIPQVDFSGADLETVRRALISLSRTYDPDPAKGGVNFVVSTDAVNPQPVTLKLRDTSLAEVVRYISQIAGVKARITDIGEEARTQFTNLYG
;
A
#
# COMPACT_ATOMS: atom_id res chain seq x y z
N MET A 1 -45.52 0.34 -122.61
CA MET A 1 -46.61 -0.26 -121.80
C MET A 1 -46.10 -1.54 -121.14
N LYS A 2 -45.86 -1.53 -119.81
CA LYS A 2 -46.00 -2.66 -118.86
C LYS A 2 -45.34 -2.33 -117.52
N LYS A 3 -46.15 -2.50 -116.45
CA LYS A 3 -45.84 -2.96 -115.08
C LYS A 3 -44.83 -2.19 -114.24
N LEU A 4 -45.30 -1.49 -113.21
CA LEU A 4 -44.85 -1.61 -111.80
C LEU A 4 -45.70 -0.70 -110.88
N ASN A 5 -46.69 -1.23 -110.17
CA ASN A 5 -47.22 -0.57 -108.95
C ASN A 5 -48.15 -1.51 -108.17
N THR A 6 -47.59 -2.38 -107.31
CA THR A 6 -48.38 -3.12 -106.30
C THR A 6 -47.47 -3.72 -105.21
N ILE A 7 -46.72 -2.91 -104.47
CA ILE A 7 -46.17 -3.29 -103.15
C ILE A 7 -46.12 -2.04 -102.25
N LEU A 8 -47.27 -1.61 -101.73
CA LEU A 8 -47.31 -0.68 -100.59
C LEU A 8 -48.73 -0.63 -99.98
N CYS A 9 -49.21 -1.70 -99.34
CA CYS A 9 -50.44 -1.63 -98.52
C CYS A 9 -50.65 -2.82 -97.57
N LEU A 10 -49.60 -3.45 -97.04
CA LEU A 10 -49.77 -4.54 -96.05
C LEU A 10 -48.79 -4.47 -94.87
N LEU A 11 -48.53 -3.27 -94.34
CA LEU A 11 -47.65 -3.07 -93.17
C LEU A 11 -48.14 -1.97 -92.22
N MET A 12 -49.47 -1.74 -92.18
CA MET A 12 -50.12 -0.75 -91.30
C MET A 12 -51.36 -1.35 -90.63
N GLY A 13 -51.25 -2.58 -90.12
CA GLY A 13 -52.39 -3.29 -89.51
C GLY A 13 -52.06 -4.16 -88.29
N LEU A 14 -50.84 -4.08 -87.76
CA LEU A 14 -50.40 -4.87 -86.59
C LEU A 14 -49.87 -3.99 -85.44
N GLY A 15 -50.01 -2.66 -85.51
CA GLY A 15 -49.57 -1.74 -84.44
C GLY A 15 -50.59 -1.55 -83.31
N SER A 16 -51.87 -1.85 -83.55
CA SER A 16 -52.96 -1.47 -82.64
C SER A 16 -53.32 -2.56 -81.62
N PHE A 17 -52.94 -3.82 -81.87
CA PHE A 17 -53.23 -4.93 -80.95
C PHE A 17 -52.19 -5.08 -79.84
N SER A 18 -50.98 -4.53 -80.03
CA SER A 18 -49.91 -4.52 -79.02
C SER A 18 -50.16 -3.50 -77.89
N CYS A 19 -51.04 -2.53 -78.09
CA CYS A 19 -51.27 -1.43 -77.14
C CYS A 19 -52.37 -1.74 -76.10
N LEU A 20 -53.38 -2.54 -76.46
CA LEU A 20 -54.50 -2.92 -75.56
C LEU A 20 -54.13 -4.01 -74.54
N LEU A 21 -53.23 -4.94 -74.90
CA LEU A 21 -52.69 -5.91 -73.95
C LEU A 21 -51.68 -5.25 -72.99
N ALA A 22 -50.91 -4.27 -73.47
CA ALA A 22 -49.93 -3.53 -72.67
C ALA A 22 -50.58 -2.75 -71.51
N SER A 23 -51.75 -2.14 -71.70
CA SER A 23 -52.45 -1.43 -70.62
C SER A 23 -52.97 -2.38 -69.53
N SER A 24 -53.44 -3.58 -69.89
CA SER A 24 -53.92 -4.58 -68.92
C SER A 24 -52.79 -5.17 -68.06
N VAL A 25 -51.62 -5.41 -68.68
CA VAL A 25 -50.42 -5.89 -67.97
C VAL A 25 -49.87 -4.80 -67.06
N GLN A 26 -49.88 -3.55 -67.52
CA GLN A 26 -49.46 -2.39 -66.72
C GLN A 26 -50.32 -2.21 -65.47
N GLU A 27 -51.65 -2.29 -65.59
CA GLU A 27 -52.57 -2.21 -64.45
C GLU A 27 -52.38 -3.38 -63.47
N GLN A 28 -52.07 -4.57 -63.97
CA GLN A 28 -51.78 -5.75 -63.14
C GLN A 28 -50.43 -5.62 -62.41
N ILE A 29 -49.41 -5.05 -63.06
CA ILE A 29 -48.13 -4.73 -62.41
C ILE A 29 -48.35 -3.71 -61.30
N GLU A 30 -49.12 -2.65 -61.54
CA GLU A 30 -49.41 -1.61 -60.55
C GLU A 30 -50.17 -2.14 -59.32
N LYS A 31 -51.14 -3.03 -59.53
CA LYS A 31 -51.83 -3.71 -58.41
C LYS A 31 -50.88 -4.60 -57.62
N GLU A 32 -50.00 -5.31 -58.30
CA GLU A 32 -49.02 -6.20 -57.66
C GLU A 32 -47.87 -5.44 -57.00
N THR A 33 -47.46 -4.26 -57.47
CA THR A 33 -46.50 -3.40 -56.77
C THR A 33 -47.14 -2.79 -55.52
N ALA A 34 -48.37 -2.28 -55.62
CA ALA A 34 -49.09 -1.72 -54.49
C ALA A 34 -49.29 -2.74 -53.34
N LYS A 35 -49.61 -4.01 -53.66
CA LYS A 35 -49.69 -5.08 -52.66
C LYS A 35 -48.34 -5.37 -51.99
N ARG A 36 -47.24 -5.38 -52.74
CA ARG A 36 -45.89 -5.55 -52.19
C ARG A 36 -45.52 -4.40 -51.27
N ASP A 37 -45.79 -3.17 -51.68
CA ASP A 37 -45.56 -1.98 -50.87
C ASP A 37 -46.39 -2.00 -49.57
N GLN A 38 -47.64 -2.43 -49.64
CA GLN A 38 -48.49 -2.61 -48.46
C GLN A 38 -47.94 -3.70 -47.53
N SER A 39 -47.39 -4.78 -48.07
CA SER A 39 -46.77 -5.86 -47.29
C SER A 39 -45.46 -5.44 -46.61
N LEU A 40 -44.72 -4.49 -47.21
CA LEU A 40 -43.48 -3.94 -46.66
C LEU A 40 -43.68 -2.74 -45.72
N LYS A 41 -44.87 -2.14 -45.70
CA LYS A 41 -45.22 -1.04 -44.80
C LYS A 41 -44.86 -1.32 -43.33
N PRO A 42 -45.25 -2.47 -42.70
CA PRO A 42 -44.88 -2.74 -41.31
C PRO A 42 -43.37 -2.85 -41.10
N LEU A 43 -42.63 -3.39 -42.08
CA LEU A 43 -41.17 -3.47 -42.02
C LEU A 43 -40.53 -2.07 -42.04
N ARG A 44 -41.03 -1.17 -42.90
CA ARG A 44 -40.54 0.22 -42.98
C ARG A 44 -40.79 0.98 -41.67
N GLU A 45 -41.99 0.87 -41.13
CA GLU A 45 -42.34 1.50 -39.85
C GLU A 45 -41.50 0.95 -38.69
N ALA A 46 -41.28 -0.36 -38.65
CA ALA A 46 -40.41 -1.00 -37.68
C ALA A 46 -38.95 -0.56 -37.84
N TYR A 47 -38.47 -0.40 -39.07
CA TYR A 47 -37.12 0.08 -39.36
C TYR A 47 -36.90 1.51 -38.84
N GLU A 48 -37.78 2.44 -39.16
CA GLU A 48 -37.68 3.80 -38.61
C GLU A 48 -37.77 3.84 -37.08
N LYS A 49 -38.68 3.04 -36.50
CA LYS A 49 -38.80 2.93 -35.04
C LYS A 49 -37.54 2.34 -34.41
N SER A 50 -36.92 1.35 -35.04
CA SER A 50 -35.69 0.72 -34.57
C SER A 50 -34.53 1.71 -34.52
N GLN A 51 -34.40 2.58 -35.52
CA GLN A 51 -33.37 3.63 -35.54
C GLN A 51 -33.55 4.62 -34.39
N ARG A 52 -34.79 5.01 -34.09
CA ARG A 52 -35.10 5.85 -32.92
C ARG A 52 -34.74 5.14 -31.61
N LEU A 53 -35.10 3.87 -31.47
CA LEU A 53 -34.75 3.06 -30.28
C LEU A 53 -33.23 2.90 -30.11
N VAL A 54 -32.48 2.73 -31.19
CA VAL A 54 -31.01 2.70 -31.14
C VAL A 54 -30.45 4.04 -30.70
N ALA A 55 -30.98 5.16 -31.20
CA ALA A 55 -30.59 6.50 -30.76
C ALA A 55 -30.88 6.73 -29.25
N ASP A 56 -31.96 6.14 -28.74
CA ASP A 56 -32.32 6.16 -27.31
C ASP A 56 -31.49 5.17 -26.45
N GLY A 57 -30.53 4.45 -27.04
CA GLY A 57 -29.71 3.44 -26.36
C GLY A 57 -30.40 2.10 -26.13
N LYS A 58 -31.64 1.91 -26.63
CA LYS A 58 -32.44 0.68 -26.49
C LYS A 58 -32.17 -0.31 -27.62
N SER A 59 -30.90 -0.60 -27.87
CA SER A 59 -30.44 -1.46 -28.97
C SER A 59 -31.02 -2.88 -28.92
N MET A 60 -31.26 -3.43 -27.73
CA MET A 60 -31.84 -4.77 -27.57
C MET A 60 -33.33 -4.81 -27.99
N GLU A 61 -34.11 -3.80 -27.60
CA GLU A 61 -35.51 -3.68 -28.00
C GLU A 61 -35.64 -3.43 -29.50
N ALA A 62 -34.78 -2.57 -30.06
CA ALA A 62 -34.71 -2.30 -31.49
C ALA A 62 -34.44 -3.58 -32.29
N CYS A 63 -33.47 -4.39 -31.84
CA CYS A 63 -33.11 -5.65 -32.47
C CYS A 63 -34.28 -6.64 -32.42
N GLY A 64 -34.89 -6.83 -31.24
CA GLY A 64 -36.04 -7.72 -31.09
C GLY A 64 -37.25 -7.31 -31.93
N LEU A 65 -37.51 -6.01 -32.04
CA LEU A 65 -38.55 -5.47 -32.92
C LEU A 65 -38.26 -5.81 -34.39
N LEU A 66 -37.04 -5.53 -34.86
CA LEU A 66 -36.65 -5.80 -36.24
C LEU A 66 -36.72 -7.27 -36.59
N ILE A 67 -36.15 -8.16 -35.77
CA ILE A 67 -36.19 -9.62 -35.97
C ILE A 67 -37.65 -10.07 -36.11
N LYS A 68 -38.50 -9.71 -35.14
CA LYS A 68 -39.93 -10.06 -35.15
C LYS A 68 -40.63 -9.60 -36.43
N THR A 69 -40.35 -8.38 -36.89
CA THR A 69 -40.98 -7.85 -38.10
C THR A 69 -40.42 -8.48 -39.37
N PHE A 70 -39.12 -8.76 -39.42
CA PHE A 70 -38.44 -9.36 -40.56
C PHE A 70 -38.84 -10.83 -40.77
N ASP A 71 -39.02 -11.59 -39.69
CA ASP A 71 -39.49 -12.98 -39.74
C ASP A 71 -40.90 -13.08 -40.35
N GLY A 72 -41.74 -12.07 -40.15
CA GLY A 72 -43.08 -11.97 -40.73
C GLY A 72 -43.12 -11.58 -42.22
N VAL A 73 -41.97 -11.20 -42.82
CA VAL A 73 -41.90 -10.84 -44.23
C VAL A 73 -41.84 -12.10 -45.10
N PRO A 74 -42.72 -12.25 -46.10
CA PRO A 74 -42.69 -13.36 -47.05
C PRO A 74 -41.32 -13.48 -47.73
N GLU A 75 -40.84 -14.70 -47.95
CA GLU A 75 -39.51 -14.96 -48.53
C GLU A 75 -39.30 -14.25 -49.88
N SER A 76 -40.34 -14.15 -50.70
CA SER A 76 -40.32 -13.44 -51.99
C SER A 76 -40.00 -11.95 -51.89
N LEU A 77 -40.19 -11.33 -50.71
CA LEU A 77 -39.93 -9.92 -50.45
C LEU A 77 -38.62 -9.68 -49.69
N ARG A 78 -37.90 -10.73 -49.27
CA ARG A 78 -36.63 -10.60 -48.52
C ARG A 78 -35.48 -10.10 -49.39
N SER A 79 -35.56 -10.25 -50.71
CA SER A 79 -34.58 -9.71 -51.67
C SER A 79 -34.82 -8.26 -52.07
N THR A 80 -35.83 -7.60 -51.50
CA THR A 80 -36.11 -6.18 -51.79
C THR A 80 -35.04 -5.27 -51.18
N PRO A 81 -34.78 -4.08 -51.75
CA PRO A 81 -33.72 -3.18 -51.24
C PRO A 81 -33.93 -2.79 -49.77
N LEU A 82 -35.18 -2.64 -49.34
CA LEU A 82 -35.51 -2.38 -47.94
C LEU A 82 -35.16 -3.57 -47.05
N ALA A 83 -35.51 -4.79 -47.45
CA ALA A 83 -35.24 -5.99 -46.68
C ALA A 83 -33.74 -6.28 -46.59
N THR A 84 -32.96 -6.05 -47.66
CA THR A 84 -31.50 -6.18 -47.62
C THR A 84 -30.84 -5.15 -46.70
N GLU A 85 -31.37 -3.92 -46.65
CA GLU A 85 -30.89 -2.89 -45.72
C GLU A 85 -31.23 -3.25 -44.27
N VAL A 86 -32.45 -3.75 -44.00
CA VAL A 86 -32.83 -4.26 -42.68
C VAL A 86 -31.96 -5.44 -42.26
N GLN A 87 -31.67 -6.36 -43.18
CA GLN A 87 -30.78 -7.50 -42.92
C GLN A 87 -29.37 -7.02 -42.56
N LYS A 88 -28.80 -6.09 -43.31
CA LYS A 88 -27.48 -5.51 -43.00
C LYS A 88 -27.47 -4.81 -41.64
N THR A 89 -28.51 -4.03 -41.33
CA THR A 89 -28.63 -3.34 -40.03
C THR A 89 -28.85 -4.30 -38.86
N LEU A 90 -29.57 -5.41 -39.06
CA LEU A 90 -29.64 -6.49 -38.09
C LEU A 90 -28.26 -7.12 -37.85
N GLY A 91 -27.48 -7.36 -38.91
CA GLY A 91 -26.10 -7.82 -38.83
C GLY A 91 -25.23 -6.89 -37.99
N THR A 92 -25.27 -5.58 -38.25
CA THR A 92 -24.47 -4.60 -37.47
C THR A 92 -24.94 -4.47 -36.02
N LEU A 93 -26.25 -4.52 -35.78
CA LEU A 93 -26.84 -4.41 -34.45
C LEU A 93 -26.52 -5.64 -33.59
N GLU A 94 -26.69 -6.85 -34.13
CA GLU A 94 -26.32 -8.09 -33.43
C GLU A 94 -24.83 -8.16 -33.12
N ALA A 95 -23.96 -7.67 -34.02
CA ALA A 95 -22.52 -7.56 -33.76
C ALA A 95 -22.22 -6.57 -32.61
N SER A 96 -22.95 -5.45 -32.55
CA SER A 96 -22.79 -4.49 -31.45
C SER A 96 -23.25 -5.07 -30.10
N LEU A 97 -24.38 -5.80 -30.08
CA LEU A 97 -24.88 -6.47 -28.89
C LEU A 97 -23.93 -7.59 -28.45
N ALA A 98 -23.39 -8.36 -29.39
CA ALA A 98 -22.35 -9.34 -29.12
C ALA A 98 -21.12 -8.70 -28.46
N GLY A 99 -20.70 -7.51 -28.94
CA GLY A 99 -19.64 -6.71 -28.34
C GLY A 99 -19.92 -6.36 -26.88
N THR A 100 -21.12 -5.84 -26.59
CA THR A 100 -21.52 -5.51 -25.21
C THR A 100 -21.54 -6.74 -24.29
N ALA A 101 -22.00 -7.89 -24.78
CA ALA A 101 -21.97 -9.14 -24.02
C ALA A 101 -20.52 -9.61 -23.76
N SER A 102 -19.61 -9.41 -24.71
CA SER A 102 -18.19 -9.71 -24.53
C SER A 102 -17.53 -8.83 -23.49
N GLU A 103 -17.88 -7.54 -23.42
CA GLU A 103 -17.38 -6.63 -22.39
C GLU A 103 -17.83 -7.03 -20.98
N GLN A 104 -19.01 -7.65 -20.87
CA GLN A 104 -19.55 -8.22 -19.64
C GLN A 104 -18.99 -9.62 -19.32
N ASN A 105 -18.08 -10.15 -20.15
CA ASN A 105 -17.58 -11.54 -20.12
C ASN A 105 -18.69 -12.61 -20.28
N HIS A 106 -19.83 -12.28 -20.87
CA HIS A 106 -20.89 -13.23 -21.21
C HIS A 106 -20.59 -13.93 -22.54
N TRP A 107 -19.48 -14.68 -22.56
CA TRP A 107 -18.97 -15.33 -23.77
C TRP A 107 -19.99 -16.22 -24.51
N PRO A 108 -20.84 -17.03 -23.84
CA PRO A 108 -21.84 -17.84 -24.53
C PRO A 108 -22.90 -16.99 -25.26
N GLU A 109 -23.33 -15.89 -24.65
CA GLU A 109 -24.26 -14.96 -25.28
C GLU A 109 -23.60 -14.20 -26.42
N ALA A 110 -22.38 -13.67 -26.19
CA ALA A 110 -21.60 -12.98 -27.21
C ALA A 110 -21.41 -13.87 -28.45
N ARG A 111 -21.08 -15.16 -28.26
CA ARG A 111 -20.96 -16.14 -29.33
C ARG A 111 -22.25 -16.31 -30.12
N ARG A 112 -23.37 -16.53 -29.42
CA ARG A 112 -24.70 -16.72 -30.05
C ARG A 112 -25.08 -15.50 -30.90
N ARG A 113 -24.86 -14.30 -30.37
CA ARG A 113 -25.13 -13.02 -31.03
C ARG A 113 -24.20 -12.79 -32.24
N ALA A 114 -22.91 -13.13 -32.11
CA ALA A 114 -21.97 -13.07 -33.23
C ALA A 114 -22.37 -14.01 -34.37
N ILE A 115 -22.80 -15.24 -34.06
CA ILE A 115 -23.32 -16.18 -35.07
C ILE A 115 -24.59 -15.63 -35.74
N ALA A 116 -25.52 -15.07 -34.97
CA ALA A 116 -26.73 -14.45 -35.51
C ALA A 116 -26.39 -13.27 -36.44
N SER A 117 -25.42 -12.44 -36.07
CA SER A 117 -24.91 -11.37 -36.94
C SER A 117 -24.41 -11.91 -38.29
N LEU A 118 -23.64 -13.00 -38.28
CA LEU A 118 -23.09 -13.62 -39.49
C LEU A 118 -24.16 -14.32 -40.37
N GLN A 119 -25.31 -14.68 -39.79
CA GLN A 119 -26.44 -15.18 -40.59
C GLN A 119 -27.05 -14.06 -41.45
N TYR A 120 -27.04 -12.82 -40.96
CA TYR A 120 -27.54 -11.67 -41.70
C TYR A 120 -26.48 -11.02 -42.59
N ASP A 121 -25.26 -10.84 -42.08
CA ASP A 121 -24.11 -10.26 -42.78
C ASP A 121 -22.87 -11.16 -42.64
N PRO A 122 -22.64 -12.11 -43.58
CA PRO A 122 -21.52 -13.04 -43.52
C PRO A 122 -20.14 -12.39 -43.59
N GLN A 123 -20.02 -11.15 -44.10
CA GLN A 123 -18.74 -10.45 -44.26
C GLN A 123 -18.45 -9.47 -43.11
N ASN A 124 -19.25 -9.48 -42.05
CA ASN A 124 -19.04 -8.61 -40.91
C ASN A 124 -17.77 -8.97 -40.13
N GLU A 125 -16.69 -8.23 -40.38
CA GLU A 125 -15.37 -8.42 -39.75
C GLU A 125 -15.42 -8.37 -38.22
N LYS A 126 -16.26 -7.49 -37.65
CA LYS A 126 -16.42 -7.37 -36.20
C LYS A 126 -17.02 -8.64 -35.61
N ALA A 127 -18.04 -9.20 -36.26
CA ALA A 127 -18.67 -10.44 -35.80
C ALA A 127 -17.74 -11.65 -35.95
N LEU A 128 -16.97 -11.74 -37.06
CA LEU A 128 -15.98 -12.80 -37.27
C LEU A 128 -14.87 -12.79 -36.21
N SER A 129 -14.24 -11.63 -35.99
CA SER A 129 -13.18 -11.50 -34.99
C SER A 129 -13.68 -11.76 -33.57
N LEU A 130 -14.92 -11.37 -33.26
CA LEU A 130 -15.53 -11.64 -31.97
C LEU A 130 -15.88 -13.12 -31.79
N LEU A 131 -16.40 -13.77 -32.82
CA LEU A 131 -16.69 -15.20 -32.81
C LEU A 131 -15.42 -16.01 -32.51
N GLN A 132 -14.31 -15.68 -33.17
CA GLN A 132 -13.02 -16.33 -32.90
C GLN A 132 -12.62 -16.19 -31.42
N LYS A 133 -12.69 -14.99 -30.85
CA LYS A 133 -12.39 -14.77 -29.42
C LYS A 133 -13.31 -15.59 -28.51
N CYS A 134 -14.60 -15.65 -28.82
CA CYS A 134 -15.55 -16.44 -28.05
C CYS A 134 -15.23 -17.93 -28.12
N ASP A 135 -14.94 -18.46 -29.31
CA ASP A 135 -14.53 -19.86 -29.49
C ASP A 135 -13.23 -20.18 -28.74
N GLU A 136 -12.27 -19.26 -28.72
CA GLU A 136 -11.02 -19.42 -27.97
C GLU A 136 -11.23 -19.56 -26.46
N VAL A 137 -12.20 -18.83 -25.89
CA VAL A 137 -12.56 -18.91 -24.48
C VAL A 137 -13.40 -20.17 -24.21
N LEU A 138 -14.38 -20.45 -25.07
CA LEU A 138 -15.37 -21.50 -24.83
C LEU A 138 -14.88 -22.91 -25.19
N ARG A 139 -13.80 -23.03 -25.97
CA ARG A 139 -13.15 -24.34 -26.24
C ARG A 139 -12.31 -24.86 -25.08
N ARG A 140 -12.15 -24.10 -24.00
CA ARG A 140 -11.30 -24.51 -22.86
C ARG A 140 -11.93 -25.70 -22.14
N GLY A 141 -11.19 -26.79 -22.06
CA GLY A 141 -11.66 -28.03 -21.42
C GLY A 141 -12.81 -28.70 -22.17
N THR A 142 -12.92 -28.51 -23.49
CA THR A 142 -13.88 -29.26 -24.30
C THR A 142 -13.57 -30.75 -24.29
N ILE A 143 -14.64 -31.54 -24.33
CA ILE A 143 -14.58 -32.98 -24.54
C ILE A 143 -14.56 -33.23 -26.05
N ALA A 144 -13.88 -34.29 -26.49
CA ALA A 144 -13.82 -34.65 -27.90
C ALA A 144 -15.25 -34.71 -28.51
N ASN A 145 -15.42 -34.08 -29.67
CA ASN A 145 -16.66 -33.90 -30.45
C ASN A 145 -17.56 -32.70 -30.10
N GLU A 146 -17.26 -31.90 -29.07
CA GLU A 146 -18.01 -30.68 -28.77
C GLU A 146 -17.27 -29.41 -29.19
N ALA A 147 -17.98 -28.49 -29.84
CA ALA A 147 -17.40 -27.21 -30.30
C ALA A 147 -17.12 -26.23 -29.13
N VAL A 148 -17.88 -26.34 -28.04
CA VAL A 148 -17.78 -25.49 -26.85
C VAL A 148 -18.01 -26.34 -25.60
N ASN A 149 -17.37 -25.97 -24.49
CA ASN A 149 -17.55 -26.66 -23.21
C ASN A 149 -18.92 -26.30 -22.59
N PRO A 150 -19.83 -27.27 -22.39
CA PRO A 150 -21.16 -27.01 -21.84
C PRO A 150 -21.15 -26.43 -20.41
N ALA A 151 -20.07 -26.66 -19.65
CA ALA A 151 -19.93 -26.12 -18.31
C ALA A 151 -19.68 -24.60 -18.29
N LEU A 152 -19.19 -24.02 -19.40
CA LEU A 152 -18.92 -22.59 -19.54
C LEU A 152 -20.22 -21.82 -19.86
N THR A 153 -21.09 -21.74 -18.85
CA THR A 153 -22.37 -21.02 -18.93
C THR A 153 -22.21 -19.53 -18.61
N THR A 154 -23.20 -18.69 -18.97
CA THR A 154 -23.21 -17.26 -18.59
C THR A 154 -23.14 -17.09 -17.07
N LYS A 155 -23.92 -17.87 -16.31
CA LYS A 155 -23.90 -17.89 -14.85
C LYS A 155 -22.52 -18.25 -14.27
N PHE A 156 -21.77 -19.12 -14.93
CA PHE A 156 -20.40 -19.44 -14.51
C PHE A 156 -19.50 -18.20 -14.64
N PHE A 157 -19.57 -17.48 -15.76
CA PHE A 157 -18.81 -16.25 -15.94
C PHE A 157 -19.25 -15.12 -15.00
N ASP A 158 -20.54 -15.02 -14.67
CA ASP A 158 -21.04 -14.09 -13.64
C ASP A 158 -20.37 -14.33 -12.29
N ARG A 159 -20.35 -15.60 -11.84
CA ARG A 159 -19.68 -16.00 -10.60
C ARG A 159 -18.18 -15.73 -10.66
N LEU A 160 -17.52 -16.07 -11.77
CA LEU A 160 -16.09 -15.82 -11.96
C LEU A 160 -15.75 -14.32 -11.91
N ASN A 161 -16.58 -13.48 -12.54
CA ASN A 161 -16.44 -12.03 -12.50
C ASN A 161 -16.63 -11.50 -11.07
N ALA A 162 -17.65 -11.98 -10.35
CA ALA A 162 -17.90 -11.60 -8.96
C ALA A 162 -16.72 -11.96 -8.05
N VAL A 163 -16.19 -13.18 -8.18
CA VAL A 163 -15.00 -13.65 -7.46
C VAL A 163 -13.79 -12.76 -7.78
N ASN A 164 -13.49 -12.52 -9.05
CA ASN A 164 -12.34 -11.71 -9.45
C ASN A 164 -12.43 -10.26 -8.95
N THR A 165 -13.62 -9.66 -9.02
CA THR A 165 -13.85 -8.30 -8.52
C THR A 165 -13.73 -8.26 -6.99
N GLY A 166 -14.37 -9.20 -6.29
CA GLY A 166 -14.29 -9.31 -4.83
C GLY A 166 -12.87 -9.50 -4.31
N LEU A 167 -12.07 -10.37 -4.97
CA LEU A 167 -10.66 -10.57 -4.63
C LEU A 167 -9.82 -9.30 -4.81
N LYS A 168 -10.00 -8.57 -5.91
CA LYS A 168 -9.29 -7.31 -6.16
C LYS A 168 -9.64 -6.24 -5.13
N GLU A 169 -10.93 -6.11 -4.81
CA GLU A 169 -11.40 -5.17 -3.78
C GLU A 169 -10.88 -5.54 -2.39
N ALA A 170 -10.96 -6.82 -2.01
CA ALA A 170 -10.45 -7.32 -0.74
C ALA A 170 -8.94 -7.07 -0.60
N GLN A 171 -8.17 -7.30 -1.68
CA GLN A 171 -6.75 -7.00 -1.71
C GLN A 171 -6.47 -5.50 -1.53
N ALA A 172 -7.18 -4.62 -2.27
CA ALA A 172 -7.03 -3.17 -2.13
C ALA A 172 -7.41 -2.68 -0.72
N LEU A 173 -8.46 -3.25 -0.11
CA LEU A 173 -8.85 -2.95 1.27
C LEU A 173 -7.76 -3.36 2.26
N ARG A 174 -7.14 -4.53 2.08
CA ARG A 174 -6.03 -4.97 2.93
C ARG A 174 -4.82 -4.05 2.77
N GLU A 175 -4.44 -3.73 1.53
CA GLU A 175 -3.32 -2.83 1.22
C GLU A 175 -3.52 -1.41 1.80
N THR A 176 -4.77 -0.96 1.92
CA THR A 176 -5.12 0.31 2.58
C THR A 176 -5.30 0.20 4.10
N GLY A 177 -5.05 -0.97 4.70
CA GLY A 177 -5.14 -1.22 6.14
C GLY A 177 -6.57 -1.42 6.67
N GLN A 178 -7.59 -1.47 5.81
CA GLN A 178 -8.99 -1.70 6.18
C GLN A 178 -9.26 -3.20 6.37
N LEU A 179 -8.55 -3.82 7.31
CA LEU A 179 -8.47 -5.28 7.47
C LEU A 179 -9.82 -5.96 7.70
N GLN A 180 -10.69 -5.36 8.52
CA GLN A 180 -12.03 -5.92 8.78
C GLN A 180 -12.91 -5.96 7.52
N LYS A 181 -12.87 -4.89 6.71
CA LYS A 181 -13.61 -4.87 5.45
C LYS A 181 -13.00 -5.83 4.44
N ALA A 182 -11.67 -5.93 4.39
CA ALA A 182 -10.98 -6.87 3.53
C ALA A 182 -11.37 -8.32 3.85
N GLU A 183 -11.44 -8.68 5.14
CA GLU A 183 -11.89 -9.98 5.62
C GLU A 183 -13.31 -10.29 5.13
N GLN A 184 -14.26 -9.37 5.34
CA GLN A 184 -15.64 -9.51 4.86
C GLN A 184 -15.71 -9.72 3.34
N ARG A 185 -14.93 -8.96 2.55
CA ARG A 185 -14.91 -9.14 1.09
C ARG A 185 -14.32 -10.49 0.66
N TYR A 186 -13.35 -11.02 1.39
CA TYR A 186 -12.88 -12.39 1.14
C TYR A 186 -13.92 -13.44 1.53
N GLU A 187 -14.67 -13.23 2.61
CA GLU A 187 -15.79 -14.10 3.00
C GLU A 187 -16.91 -14.10 1.94
N ASP A 188 -17.28 -12.92 1.41
CA ASP A 188 -18.24 -12.80 0.30
C ASP A 188 -17.78 -13.62 -0.92
N VAL A 189 -16.47 -13.63 -1.22
CA VAL A 189 -15.90 -14.44 -2.30
C VAL A 189 -16.05 -15.93 -1.99
N LEU A 190 -15.83 -16.36 -0.74
CA LEU A 190 -15.99 -17.75 -0.31
C LEU A 190 -17.47 -18.19 -0.31
N GLU A 191 -18.43 -17.28 -0.17
CA GLU A 191 -19.84 -17.61 -0.35
C GLU A 191 -20.14 -17.98 -1.82
N VAL A 192 -19.49 -17.31 -2.77
CA VAL A 192 -19.63 -17.59 -4.22
C VAL A 192 -18.81 -18.81 -4.65
N ASP A 193 -17.58 -18.93 -4.15
CA ASP A 193 -16.63 -20.00 -4.43
C ASP A 193 -15.99 -20.53 -3.12
N PRO A 194 -16.64 -21.52 -2.46
CA PRO A 194 -16.21 -22.02 -1.15
C PRO A 194 -14.80 -22.59 -1.09
N PHE A 195 -14.22 -22.98 -2.22
CA PHE A 195 -12.90 -23.61 -2.29
C PHE A 195 -11.83 -22.66 -2.84
N ASN A 196 -12.10 -21.35 -2.86
CA ASN A 196 -11.17 -20.37 -3.37
C ASN A 196 -9.93 -20.22 -2.46
N GLN A 197 -8.78 -20.68 -2.96
CA GLN A 197 -7.52 -20.63 -2.22
C GLN A 197 -7.02 -19.19 -2.01
N VAL A 198 -7.26 -18.29 -2.96
CA VAL A 198 -6.78 -16.90 -2.89
C VAL A 198 -7.50 -16.15 -1.76
N ALA A 199 -8.82 -16.34 -1.64
CA ALA A 199 -9.60 -15.74 -0.56
C ALA A 199 -9.17 -16.29 0.82
N THR A 200 -9.01 -17.62 0.93
CA THR A 200 -8.58 -18.28 2.16
C THR A 200 -7.19 -17.79 2.61
N GLU A 201 -6.23 -17.72 1.70
CA GLU A 201 -4.89 -17.20 1.98
C GLU A 201 -4.90 -15.69 2.29
N GLY A 202 -5.82 -14.94 1.67
CA GLY A 202 -6.05 -13.52 1.95
C GLY A 202 -6.48 -13.29 3.40
N ILE A 203 -7.46 -14.07 3.88
CA ILE A 203 -7.94 -14.05 5.27
C ILE A 203 -6.83 -14.46 6.24
N LYS A 204 -6.09 -15.54 5.93
CA LYS A 204 -4.95 -15.98 6.74
C LYS A 204 -3.93 -14.86 6.95
N LYS A 205 -3.55 -14.14 5.89
CA LYS A 205 -2.63 -12.99 5.99
C LYS A 205 -3.17 -11.88 6.88
N ILE A 206 -4.47 -11.60 6.82
CA ILE A 206 -5.11 -10.62 7.72
C ILE A 206 -4.96 -11.06 9.18
N TYR A 207 -5.16 -12.34 9.49
CA TYR A 207 -4.96 -12.85 10.84
C TYR A 207 -3.50 -12.77 11.30
N GLU A 208 -2.53 -13.03 10.42
CA GLU A 208 -1.10 -12.86 10.70
C GLU A 208 -0.76 -11.39 11.02
N GLU A 209 -1.27 -10.44 10.23
CA GLU A 209 -1.08 -9.01 10.46
C GLU A 209 -1.68 -8.57 11.81
N ARG A 210 -2.90 -9.03 12.13
CA ARG A 210 -3.56 -8.74 13.42
C ARG A 210 -2.77 -9.33 14.60
N ALA A 211 -2.24 -10.55 14.45
CA ALA A 211 -1.43 -11.19 15.47
C ALA A 211 -0.15 -10.40 15.74
N LEU A 212 0.54 -9.93 14.69
CA LEU A 212 1.74 -9.10 14.80
C LEU A 212 1.46 -7.77 15.52
N VAL A 213 0.33 -7.11 15.20
CA VAL A 213 -0.07 -5.89 15.91
C VAL A 213 -0.35 -6.18 17.39
N ALA A 214 -1.05 -7.28 17.68
CA ALA A 214 -1.36 -7.66 19.05
C ALA A 214 -0.10 -8.04 19.86
N GLU A 215 0.90 -8.65 19.24
CA GLU A 215 2.21 -8.92 19.86
C GLU A 215 2.91 -7.61 20.23
N LYS A 216 3.07 -6.70 19.26
CA LYS A 216 3.68 -5.38 19.50
C LYS A 216 2.96 -4.57 20.58
N ALA A 217 1.64 -4.64 20.62
CA ALA A 217 0.85 -3.99 21.67
C ALA A 217 1.13 -4.57 23.07
N ARG A 218 1.31 -5.89 23.19
CA ARG A 218 1.71 -6.53 24.46
C ARG A 218 3.11 -6.11 24.88
N ASP A 219 4.05 -6.08 23.94
CA ASP A 219 5.42 -5.63 24.21
C ASP A 219 5.45 -4.18 24.70
N LEU A 220 4.70 -3.29 24.04
CA LEU A 220 4.55 -1.91 24.47
C LEU A 220 3.99 -1.81 25.89
N SER A 221 2.90 -2.52 26.19
CA SER A 221 2.32 -2.55 27.54
C SER A 221 3.30 -3.08 28.60
N ASN A 222 4.12 -4.07 28.25
CA ASN A 222 5.16 -4.59 29.14
C ASN A 222 6.28 -3.58 29.39
N LEU A 223 6.67 -2.81 28.37
CA LEU A 223 7.65 -1.74 28.50
C LEU A 223 7.12 -0.58 29.35
N GLU A 224 5.85 -0.20 29.17
CA GLU A 224 5.16 0.80 29.99
C GLU A 224 5.14 0.38 31.46
N ARG A 225 4.75 -0.86 31.77
CA ARG A 225 4.77 -1.38 33.14
C ARG A 225 6.18 -1.39 33.75
N LYS A 226 7.20 -1.78 32.97
CA LYS A 226 8.61 -1.72 33.43
C LYS A 226 9.05 -0.28 33.71
N ARG A 227 8.58 0.68 32.91
CA ARG A 227 8.83 2.09 33.12
C ARG A 227 8.16 2.59 34.39
N GLU A 228 6.89 2.28 34.60
CA GLU A 228 6.15 2.63 35.82
C GLU A 228 6.83 2.09 37.08
N VAL A 229 7.26 0.82 37.06
CA VAL A 229 8.03 0.23 38.16
C VAL A 229 9.32 1.03 38.39
N ARG A 230 10.08 1.35 37.34
CA ARG A 230 11.31 2.15 37.47
C ARG A 230 11.04 3.54 38.06
N GLU A 231 9.98 4.20 37.62
CA GLU A 231 9.57 5.51 38.13
C GLU A 231 9.13 5.42 39.61
N ALA A 232 8.40 4.37 39.99
CA ALA A 232 8.04 4.11 41.39
C ALA A 232 9.29 3.89 42.26
N TRP A 233 10.27 3.10 41.79
CA TRP A 233 11.57 2.93 42.48
C TRP A 233 12.34 4.25 42.61
N ASN A 234 12.31 5.09 41.58
CA ASN A 234 12.94 6.42 41.61
C ASN A 234 12.25 7.40 42.57
N ASN A 235 10.99 7.17 42.91
CA ASN A 235 10.23 8.02 43.83
C ASN A 235 10.31 7.54 45.31
N ILE A 236 10.69 6.28 45.56
CA ILE A 236 10.86 5.73 46.91
C ILE A 236 12.07 6.35 47.61
N TYR A 237 13.13 6.64 46.86
CA TYR A 237 14.22 7.47 47.36
C TYR A 237 13.95 8.88 46.85
N PRO A 238 13.73 9.88 47.72
CA PRO A 238 13.70 11.25 47.25
C PRO A 238 15.03 11.48 46.53
N GLN A 239 14.99 11.66 45.21
CA GLN A 239 16.01 12.42 44.51
C GLN A 239 16.19 13.65 45.38
N SER A 240 17.38 13.85 45.97
CA SER A 240 17.62 15.04 46.77
C SER A 240 17.16 16.18 45.88
N SER A 241 16.03 16.79 46.25
CA SER A 241 15.60 17.99 45.56
C SER A 241 16.78 18.90 45.74
N ALA A 242 17.52 19.16 44.65
CA ALA A 242 18.24 20.41 44.53
C ALA A 242 17.11 21.43 44.64
N SER A 243 16.80 21.80 45.89
CA SER A 243 15.72 22.68 46.18
C SER A 243 16.22 24.01 45.65
N THR A 244 15.74 24.37 44.46
CA THR A 244 15.55 25.78 44.10
C THR A 244 14.41 26.31 44.97
N GLY A 245 14.66 26.28 46.28
CA GLY A 245 13.84 26.80 47.34
C GLY A 245 14.79 27.68 48.13
N GLY A 246 14.63 28.99 47.96
CA GLY A 246 15.21 29.95 48.88
C GLY A 246 14.69 29.63 50.26
N VAL A 247 15.48 28.91 51.04
CA VAL A 247 15.35 28.87 52.49
C VAL A 247 16.32 29.92 53.00
N GLU A 248 15.80 31.04 53.48
CA GLU A 248 16.58 31.97 54.30
C GLU A 248 16.98 31.24 55.58
N ILE A 249 18.13 30.60 55.55
CA ILE A 249 18.82 30.15 56.76
C ILE A 249 19.79 31.26 57.12
N SER A 250 19.31 32.24 57.88
CA SER A 250 20.17 33.05 58.73
C SER A 250 20.79 32.14 59.79
N GLY A 251 21.95 31.57 59.45
CA GLY A 251 22.77 30.76 60.34
C GLY A 251 24.17 30.66 59.75
N ALA A 252 25.18 31.08 60.51
CA ALA A 252 26.55 31.19 60.05
C ALA A 252 27.04 29.90 59.37
N MET A 253 27.34 29.98 58.07
CA MET A 253 28.03 28.92 57.33
C MET A 253 29.44 28.75 57.89
N THR A 254 29.63 27.82 58.82
CA THR A 254 30.97 27.30 59.11
C THR A 254 31.39 26.48 57.91
N ALA A 255 32.41 26.95 57.19
CA ALA A 255 32.97 26.25 56.04
C ALA A 255 33.31 24.80 56.40
N SER A 256 33.01 23.85 55.49
CA SER A 256 33.36 22.44 55.65
C SER A 256 34.85 22.29 56.02
N PRO A 257 35.21 21.42 56.98
CA PRO A 257 36.61 21.18 57.37
C PRO A 257 37.53 20.87 56.19
N ALA A 258 37.03 20.17 55.17
CA ALA A 258 37.77 19.88 53.94
C ALA A 258 38.09 21.15 53.12
N TYR A 259 37.15 22.11 53.04
CA TYR A 259 37.38 23.40 52.38
C TYR A 259 38.37 24.27 53.17
N ALA A 260 38.30 24.24 54.51
CA ALA A 260 39.26 24.94 55.36
C ALA A 260 40.69 24.38 55.18
N LEU A 261 40.81 23.06 55.07
CA LEU A 261 42.08 22.38 54.83
C LEU A 261 42.66 22.68 53.44
N GLU A 262 41.83 22.63 52.39
CA GLU A 262 42.24 22.98 51.03
C GLU A 262 42.73 24.43 50.95
N LYS A 263 41.97 25.37 51.51
CA LYS A 263 42.35 26.79 51.56
C LYS A 263 43.66 27.02 52.33
N ARG A 264 43.94 26.19 53.34
CA ARG A 264 45.20 26.24 54.09
C ARG A 264 46.38 25.72 53.25
N MET A 265 46.20 24.64 52.50
CA MET A 265 47.23 24.12 51.58
C MET A 265 47.54 25.11 50.43
N GLN A 266 46.53 25.85 49.96
CA GLN A 266 46.73 26.89 48.93
C GLN A 266 47.49 28.11 49.47
N LYS A 267 47.24 28.50 50.73
CA LYS A 267 47.92 29.66 51.37
C LYS A 267 49.35 29.37 51.83
N THR A 268 49.71 28.10 52.04
CA THR A 268 51.04 27.69 52.49
C THR A 268 52.00 27.75 51.31
N VAL A 269 52.81 28.80 51.21
CA VAL A 269 53.79 29.01 50.13
C VAL A 269 55.13 28.42 50.54
N ILE A 270 55.67 27.52 49.71
CA ILE A 270 56.96 26.87 49.95
C ILE A 270 58.01 27.51 49.03
N PRO A 271 59.09 28.11 49.59
CA PRO A 271 60.09 28.84 48.80
C PRO A 271 60.84 27.97 47.79
N GLN A 272 61.22 26.75 48.18
CA GLN A 272 61.87 25.81 47.27
C GLN A 272 61.64 24.36 47.72
N VAL A 273 61.35 23.49 46.75
CA VAL A 273 61.25 22.03 46.91
C VAL A 273 62.10 21.38 45.84
N ASP A 274 63.02 20.49 46.24
CA ASP A 274 63.89 19.73 45.34
C ASP A 274 63.88 18.25 45.76
N PHE A 275 63.26 17.41 44.92
CA PHE A 275 63.29 15.96 45.02
C PHE A 275 64.09 15.41 43.84
N SER A 276 65.02 14.49 44.12
CA SER A 276 65.84 13.81 43.12
C SER A 276 65.70 12.30 43.29
N GLY A 277 64.75 11.69 42.59
CA GLY A 277 64.48 10.25 42.66
C GLY A 277 63.99 9.77 44.03
N ALA A 278 63.21 10.60 44.75
CA ALA A 278 62.75 10.28 46.10
C ALA A 278 61.58 9.27 46.09
N ASP A 279 61.55 8.35 47.06
CA ASP A 279 60.42 7.45 47.28
C ASP A 279 59.24 8.19 47.92
N LEU A 280 58.04 7.62 47.79
CA LEU A 280 56.80 8.26 48.25
C LEU A 280 56.78 8.47 49.77
N GLU A 281 57.48 7.62 50.53
CA GLU A 281 57.61 7.73 51.99
C GLU A 281 58.54 8.88 52.40
N THR A 282 59.67 9.08 51.72
CA THR A 282 60.55 10.24 51.93
C THR A 282 59.84 11.52 51.53
N VAL A 283 59.13 11.52 50.41
CA VAL A 283 58.32 12.67 49.96
C VAL A 283 57.23 13.00 50.98
N ARG A 284 56.52 11.99 51.52
CA ARG A 284 55.51 12.19 52.57
C ARG A 284 56.09 12.86 53.81
N ARG A 285 57.25 12.39 54.31
CA ARG A 285 57.93 12.99 55.46
C ARG A 285 58.36 14.42 55.19
N ALA A 286 58.91 14.68 54.00
CA ALA A 286 59.28 16.02 53.59
C ALA A 286 58.07 16.96 53.50
N LEU A 287 56.93 16.50 52.95
CA LEU A 287 55.69 17.29 52.89
C LEU A 287 55.12 17.62 54.27
N ILE A 288 55.16 16.69 55.22
CA ILE A 288 54.74 16.97 56.62
C ILE A 288 55.67 18.02 57.24
N SER A 289 56.98 17.91 57.03
CA SER A 289 57.95 18.89 57.55
C SER A 289 57.75 20.26 56.92
N LEU A 290 57.66 20.36 55.60
CA LEU A 290 57.45 21.61 54.86
C LEU A 290 56.11 22.25 55.22
N SER A 291 55.06 21.45 55.34
CA SER A 291 53.74 21.93 55.75
C SER A 291 53.74 22.51 57.16
N ARG A 292 54.59 22.02 58.07
CA ARG A 292 54.70 22.58 59.43
C ARG A 292 55.57 23.82 59.48
N THR A 293 56.68 23.83 58.75
CA THR A 293 57.64 24.95 58.74
C THR A 293 57.04 26.21 58.11
N TYR A 294 56.25 26.06 57.04
CA TYR A 294 55.72 27.18 56.26
C TYR A 294 54.22 27.42 56.46
N ASP A 295 53.56 26.75 57.43
CA ASP A 295 52.15 26.99 57.75
C ASP A 295 51.96 28.45 58.22
N PRO A 296 51.03 29.22 57.64
CA PRO A 296 50.72 30.56 58.14
C PRO A 296 50.06 30.58 59.54
N ASP A 297 49.61 29.43 60.08
CA ASP A 297 49.01 29.33 61.42
C ASP A 297 49.76 28.29 62.31
N PRO A 298 50.75 28.73 63.11
CA PRO A 298 51.63 27.84 63.88
C PRO A 298 50.92 26.97 64.94
N ALA A 299 49.69 27.35 65.35
CA ALA A 299 48.93 26.63 66.37
C ALA A 299 48.23 25.36 65.83
N LYS A 300 48.16 25.17 64.51
CA LYS A 300 47.34 24.13 63.86
C LYS A 300 48.11 22.94 63.28
N GLY A 301 49.37 22.74 63.68
CA GLY A 301 50.09 21.46 63.57
C GLY A 301 50.47 20.95 62.18
N GLY A 302 50.25 21.74 61.12
CA GLY A 302 50.49 21.36 59.72
C GLY A 302 49.40 20.44 59.12
N VAL A 303 49.63 19.99 57.89
CA VAL A 303 48.78 19.04 57.15
C VAL A 303 49.35 17.63 57.29
N ASN A 304 48.52 16.67 57.68
CA ASN A 304 48.92 15.26 57.73
C ASN A 304 48.72 14.61 56.36
N PHE A 305 49.70 13.80 55.94
CA PHE A 305 49.69 13.09 54.67
C PHE A 305 49.70 11.59 54.93
N VAL A 306 48.68 10.88 54.43
CA VAL A 306 48.54 9.42 54.51
C VAL A 306 48.68 8.84 53.10
N VAL A 307 49.54 7.84 52.97
CA VAL A 307 49.74 7.09 51.72
C VAL A 307 48.98 5.78 51.85
N SER A 308 48.08 5.49 50.91
CA SER A 308 47.35 4.22 50.88
C SER A 308 48.25 3.07 50.42
N THR A 309 48.13 1.91 51.08
CA THR A 309 48.91 0.69 50.77
C THR A 309 48.55 0.03 49.44
N ASP A 310 47.47 0.48 48.79
CA ASP A 310 46.97 -0.03 47.51
C ASP A 310 47.69 0.58 46.29
N ALA A 311 48.66 1.48 46.51
CA ALA A 311 49.48 2.06 45.45
C ALA A 311 50.54 1.04 44.98
N VAL A 312 50.23 0.30 43.91
CA VAL A 312 51.15 -0.69 43.32
C VAL A 312 52.25 0.02 42.52
N ASN A 313 53.51 -0.09 42.98
CA ASN A 313 54.74 0.44 42.35
C ASN A 313 54.73 1.96 42.03
N PRO A 314 54.77 2.85 43.04
CA PRO A 314 54.87 4.29 42.80
C PRO A 314 56.22 4.65 42.13
N GLN A 315 56.17 5.50 41.10
CA GLN A 315 57.38 5.96 40.41
C GLN A 315 58.19 6.91 41.32
N PRO A 316 59.54 6.85 41.29
CA PRO A 316 60.38 7.77 42.05
C PRO A 316 60.16 9.21 41.57
N VAL A 317 60.01 10.13 42.52
CA VAL A 317 59.65 11.52 42.24
C VAL A 317 60.91 12.37 42.09
N THR A 318 61.07 12.96 40.91
CA THR A 318 62.08 14.00 40.64
C THR A 318 61.36 15.29 40.28
N LEU A 319 61.48 16.31 41.13
CA LEU A 319 60.71 17.56 41.02
C LEU A 319 61.49 18.71 41.64
N LYS A 320 61.64 19.82 40.90
CA LYS A 320 62.16 21.09 41.42
C LYS A 320 61.14 22.20 41.23
N LEU A 321 60.65 22.75 42.33
CA LEU A 321 59.69 23.85 42.35
C LEU A 321 60.22 24.99 43.22
N ARG A 322 59.86 26.23 42.88
CA ARG A 322 60.17 27.45 43.63
C ARG A 322 58.89 28.26 43.82
N ASP A 323 58.78 28.91 44.97
CA ASP A 323 57.67 29.83 45.33
C ASP A 323 56.27 29.29 44.98
N THR A 324 56.01 28.03 45.34
CA THR A 324 54.79 27.30 44.94
C THR A 324 53.93 26.97 46.16
N SER A 325 52.60 26.91 45.99
CA SER A 325 51.71 26.52 47.09
C SER A 325 51.84 25.02 47.42
N LEU A 326 51.63 24.64 48.68
CA LEU A 326 51.64 23.24 49.11
C LEU A 326 50.61 22.39 48.34
N ALA A 327 49.46 22.96 47.99
CA ALA A 327 48.44 22.31 47.16
C ALA A 327 48.97 21.93 45.76
N GLU A 328 49.71 22.82 45.11
CA GLU A 328 50.29 22.56 43.80
C GLU A 328 51.44 21.56 43.87
N VAL A 329 52.30 21.65 44.90
CA VAL A 329 53.36 20.68 45.14
C VAL A 329 52.79 19.26 45.24
N VAL A 330 51.72 19.07 46.04
CA VAL A 330 51.04 17.77 46.18
C VAL A 330 50.42 17.31 44.86
N ARG A 331 49.85 18.22 44.07
CA ARG A 331 49.30 17.91 42.74
C ARG A 331 50.38 17.40 41.77
N TYR A 332 51.54 18.06 41.71
CA TYR A 332 52.64 17.65 40.84
C TYR A 332 53.25 16.31 41.26
N ILE A 333 53.45 16.11 42.57
CA ILE A 333 53.92 14.83 43.12
C ILE A 333 52.94 13.71 42.78
N SER A 334 51.64 13.94 42.96
CA SER A 334 50.59 12.96 42.66
C SER A 334 50.61 12.57 41.18
N GLN A 335 50.80 13.54 40.29
CA GLN A 335 50.89 13.31 38.85
C GLN A 335 52.15 12.52 38.46
N ILE A 336 53.31 12.82 39.05
CA ILE A 336 54.58 12.14 38.74
C ILE A 336 54.60 10.73 39.33
N ALA A 337 54.14 10.56 40.57
CA ALA A 337 54.09 9.27 41.26
C ALA A 337 52.95 8.36 40.76
N GLY A 338 52.03 8.89 39.93
CA GLY A 338 50.88 8.14 39.39
C GLY A 338 49.80 7.82 40.43
N VAL A 339 49.68 8.64 41.49
CA VAL A 339 48.74 8.42 42.60
C VAL A 339 47.62 9.47 42.59
N LYS A 340 46.43 9.11 43.06
CA LYS A 340 45.29 10.04 43.18
C LYS A 340 45.22 10.61 44.60
N ALA A 341 45.44 11.92 44.75
CA ALA A 341 45.20 12.61 46.01
C ALA A 341 43.70 12.80 46.27
N ARG A 342 43.26 12.55 47.50
CA ARG A 342 41.92 12.88 48.00
C ARG A 342 42.06 13.60 49.34
N ILE A 343 41.38 14.73 49.48
CA ILE A 343 41.26 15.42 50.76
C ILE A 343 40.10 14.78 51.51
N THR A 344 40.39 14.23 52.67
CA THR A 344 39.40 13.63 53.55
C THR A 344 39.52 14.26 54.92
N ASP A 345 38.39 14.46 55.56
CA ASP A 345 38.34 14.87 56.96
C ASP A 345 38.58 13.61 57.80
N ILE A 346 39.74 13.50 58.44
CA ILE A 346 40.07 12.32 59.26
C ILE A 346 40.44 12.78 60.67
N GLY A 347 39.43 12.74 61.53
CA GLY A 347 39.43 12.83 62.99
C GLY A 347 38.00 13.19 63.43
N GLU A 348 37.15 12.34 63.99
CA GLU A 348 37.30 11.06 64.69
C GLU A 348 36.17 10.08 64.27
N GLU A 349 36.50 8.78 64.23
CA GLU A 349 35.62 7.59 64.14
C GLU A 349 34.70 7.40 62.91
N ALA A 350 35.27 6.81 61.85
CA ALA A 350 34.49 6.10 60.83
C ALA A 350 34.59 4.58 61.04
N ARG A 351 33.49 3.95 61.44
CA ARG A 351 33.23 2.52 61.19
C ARG A 351 32.06 2.43 60.20
N THR A 352 32.36 2.13 58.95
CA THR A 352 31.35 1.74 57.96
C THR A 352 31.72 0.36 57.40
N GLN A 353 30.77 -0.55 57.53
CA GLN A 353 30.81 -1.93 57.04
C GLN A 353 30.73 -1.97 55.50
N PHE A 354 31.34 -2.99 54.90
CA PHE A 354 31.10 -3.37 53.51
C PHE A 354 30.45 -4.75 53.46
N THR A 355 29.35 -4.88 52.70
CA THR A 355 28.78 -6.15 52.25
C THR A 355 28.83 -6.21 50.72
N ASN A 356 29.20 -7.38 50.18
CA ASN A 356 29.28 -7.65 48.75
C ASN A 356 27.90 -7.87 48.11
N LEU A 357 27.73 -7.37 46.89
CA LEU A 357 26.77 -7.85 45.91
C LEU A 357 27.52 -8.77 44.96
N TYR A 358 27.59 -10.06 45.29
CA TYR A 358 27.58 -11.22 44.37
C TYR A 358 27.58 -12.49 45.23
N GLY A 359 26.40 -13.11 45.27
CA GLY A 359 26.04 -14.35 45.95
C GLY A 359 24.59 -14.62 45.60
#